data_AF-A0A7S4DHG0-F1
#
_entry.id   AF-A0A7S4DHG0-F1
#
_cell.length_a   1.000
_cell.length_b   1.000
_cell.length_c   1.000
_cell.angle_alpha   90.00
_cell.angle_beta   90.00
_cell.angle_gamma   90.00
#
_symmetry.space_group_name_H-M   'P 1'
#
loop_
_entity.id
_entity.type
_entity.pdbx_description
1 polymer ?
#
loop_
_entity_poly.entity_id
_entity_poly.type
_entity_poly.pdbx_seq_one_letter_code
_entity_poly.pdbx_strand_id
1 'polypeptide(L)'
;MNKFSIDKLKNLTLDDVKNIAQDVAINVKPKNDTEKRVHEALSNQNWGASSTLMQEIAKDTFDYEKYPQITKLIWQALDSPGRAWRSVFKGLSLLEFLVKHGSERVIEDARDHTHRLRLLLNFSYSDGGVDRGQGVRDKARQLVELLSSNETIREERQKAQALRNKFSGISNDSYSYGGGGGGSYGGSRYDGFGSDPRGAASYSDRFSG
;
A
#
# COMPACT_ATOMS: atom_id res chain seq x y z
N MET A 1 -22.90 27.27 -28.14
CA MET A 1 -22.96 26.01 -27.35
C MET A 1 -22.95 24.84 -28.34
N ASN A 2 -21.87 24.07 -28.35
CA ASN A 2 -21.62 23.06 -29.37
C ASN A 2 -22.54 21.84 -29.18
N LYS A 3 -23.29 21.49 -30.23
CA LYS A 3 -24.21 20.33 -30.31
C LYS A 3 -23.56 19.01 -29.85
N PHE A 4 -22.24 18.88 -30.01
CA PHE A 4 -21.44 17.73 -29.60
C PHE A 4 -21.48 17.38 -28.10
N SER A 5 -21.71 18.36 -27.22
CA SER A 5 -21.78 18.12 -25.77
C SER A 5 -23.14 17.57 -25.33
N ILE A 6 -24.19 17.80 -26.11
CA ILE A 6 -25.57 17.45 -25.77
C ILE A 6 -25.84 15.96 -26.05
N ASP A 7 -25.21 15.40 -27.07
CA ASP A 7 -25.43 13.99 -27.42
C ASP A 7 -24.70 13.02 -26.47
N LYS A 8 -23.65 13.49 -25.77
CA LYS A 8 -23.00 12.74 -24.69
C LYS A 8 -23.88 12.61 -23.43
N LEU A 9 -24.81 13.54 -23.23
CA LEU A 9 -25.72 13.55 -22.07
C LEU A 9 -26.95 12.66 -22.27
N LYS A 10 -27.27 12.26 -23.51
CA LYS A 10 -28.45 11.44 -23.84
C LYS A 10 -28.23 9.95 -23.67
N ASN A 11 -26.97 9.51 -23.59
CA ASN A 11 -26.59 8.09 -23.48
C ASN A 11 -26.15 7.67 -22.07
N LEU A 12 -26.37 8.53 -21.06
CA LEU A 12 -26.20 8.15 -19.66
C LEU A 12 -27.42 7.34 -19.23
N THR A 13 -27.21 6.08 -18.85
CA THR A 13 -28.29 5.26 -18.32
C THR A 13 -28.70 5.78 -16.93
N LEU A 14 -29.94 5.52 -16.50
CA LEU A 14 -30.39 5.84 -15.14
C LEU A 14 -29.47 5.23 -14.07
N ASP A 15 -28.80 4.12 -14.39
CA ASP A 15 -27.86 3.46 -13.49
C ASP A 15 -26.49 4.16 -13.49
N ASP A 16 -26.04 4.72 -14.60
CA ASP A 16 -24.86 5.60 -14.63
C ASP A 16 -25.12 6.90 -13.87
N VAL A 17 -26.30 7.50 -14.04
CA VAL A 17 -26.70 8.69 -13.29
C VAL A 17 -26.85 8.38 -11.80
N LYS A 18 -27.35 7.20 -11.43
CA LYS A 18 -27.40 6.74 -10.02
C LYS A 18 -26.03 6.42 -9.46
N ASN A 19 -25.10 5.88 -10.25
CA ASN A 19 -23.73 5.61 -9.83
C ASN A 19 -22.95 6.92 -9.67
N ILE A 20 -23.12 7.88 -10.58
CA ILE A 20 -22.60 9.25 -10.46
C ILE A 20 -23.24 9.95 -9.25
N ALA A 21 -24.55 9.80 -9.05
CA ALA A 21 -25.25 10.35 -7.88
C ALA A 21 -24.87 9.64 -6.56
N GLN A 22 -24.48 8.37 -6.59
CA GLN A 22 -23.95 7.63 -5.45
C GLN A 22 -22.51 8.04 -5.12
N ASP A 23 -21.67 8.36 -6.13
CA ASP A 23 -20.39 9.05 -5.94
C ASP A 23 -20.59 10.45 -5.32
N VAL A 24 -21.71 11.11 -5.65
CA VAL A 24 -22.10 12.42 -5.10
C VAL A 24 -22.72 12.33 -3.71
N ALA A 25 -23.13 11.15 -3.22
CA ALA A 25 -23.67 11.01 -1.86
C ALA A 25 -22.60 11.19 -0.76
N ILE A 26 -21.32 11.27 -1.15
CA ILE A 26 -20.18 11.68 -0.30
C ILE A 26 -19.63 13.06 -0.74
N ASN A 27 -20.38 13.87 -1.50
CA ASN A 27 -19.92 15.22 -1.89
C ASN A 27 -20.19 16.25 -0.78
N VAL A 28 -19.35 16.23 0.25
CA VAL A 28 -18.74 17.50 0.64
C VAL A 28 -17.70 17.77 -0.44
N LYS A 29 -17.90 18.81 -1.27
CA LYS A 29 -16.91 19.17 -2.29
C LYS A 29 -15.52 19.21 -1.63
N PRO A 30 -14.53 18.45 -2.14
CA PRO A 30 -13.23 18.41 -1.51
C PRO A 30 -12.64 19.81 -1.54
N LYS A 31 -12.37 20.36 -0.36
CA LYS A 31 -11.94 21.74 -0.19
C LYS A 31 -10.48 21.89 -0.60
N ASN A 32 -9.69 20.86 -0.32
CA ASN A 32 -8.24 20.86 -0.47
C ASN A 32 -7.75 19.58 -1.20
N ASP A 33 -6.55 19.60 -1.76
CA ASP A 33 -6.02 18.51 -2.59
C ASP A 33 -5.84 17.18 -1.83
N THR A 34 -5.59 17.24 -0.52
CA THR A 34 -5.56 16.04 0.34
C THR A 34 -6.94 15.39 0.42
N GLU A 35 -8.00 16.17 0.63
CA GLU A 35 -9.37 15.63 0.64
C GLU A 35 -9.71 15.00 -0.71
N LYS A 36 -9.33 15.63 -1.84
CA LYS A 36 -9.54 15.05 -3.18
C LYS A 36 -8.93 13.66 -3.30
N ARG A 37 -7.68 13.50 -2.88
CA ARG A 37 -6.96 12.22 -2.95
C ARG A 37 -7.61 11.15 -2.07
N VAL A 38 -8.05 11.51 -0.87
CA VAL A 38 -8.76 10.57 0.02
C VAL A 38 -10.11 10.19 -0.55
N HIS A 39 -10.89 11.15 -1.07
CA HIS A 39 -12.15 10.86 -1.76
C HIS A 39 -11.95 9.96 -2.98
N GLU A 40 -10.91 10.20 -3.77
CA GLU A 40 -10.57 9.35 -4.92
C GLU A 40 -10.23 7.91 -4.47
N ALA A 41 -9.44 7.75 -3.41
CA ALA A 41 -9.11 6.45 -2.84
C ALA A 41 -10.36 5.70 -2.32
N LEU A 42 -11.36 6.43 -1.84
CA LEU A 42 -12.62 5.90 -1.32
C LEU A 42 -13.74 5.79 -2.37
N SER A 43 -13.56 6.40 -3.55
CA SER A 43 -14.55 6.46 -4.64
C SER A 43 -14.79 5.09 -5.29
N ASN A 44 -15.87 4.94 -6.05
CA ASN A 44 -16.21 3.65 -6.66
C ASN A 44 -15.46 3.36 -7.98
N GLN A 45 -14.74 4.34 -8.54
CA GLN A 45 -14.33 4.35 -9.95
C GLN A 45 -13.15 3.44 -10.32
N ASN A 46 -12.29 3.04 -9.37
CA ASN A 46 -11.11 2.22 -9.68
C ASN A 46 -11.00 1.00 -8.74
N TRP A 47 -11.04 -0.21 -9.32
CA TRP A 47 -10.89 -1.48 -8.61
C TRP A 47 -9.44 -2.05 -8.64
N GLY A 48 -8.54 -1.42 -9.41
CA GLY A 48 -7.14 -1.85 -9.58
C GLY A 48 -6.13 -0.83 -9.05
N ALA A 49 -5.23 -1.32 -8.18
CA ALA A 49 -4.04 -0.70 -7.58
C ALA A 49 -3.88 0.84 -7.66
N SER A 50 -4.55 1.53 -6.74
CA SER A 50 -4.16 2.89 -6.35
C SER A 50 -3.04 2.90 -5.29
N SER A 51 -2.05 2.02 -5.42
CA SER A 51 -0.93 1.91 -4.46
C SER A 51 -0.18 3.24 -4.36
N THR A 52 0.04 3.91 -5.50
CA THR A 52 0.65 5.24 -5.56
C THR A 52 -0.16 6.29 -4.81
N LEU A 53 -1.48 6.35 -5.00
CA LEU A 53 -2.35 7.29 -4.28
C LEU A 53 -2.35 7.01 -2.77
N MET A 54 -2.43 5.75 -2.37
CA MET A 54 -2.35 5.38 -0.95
C MET A 54 -0.98 5.75 -0.36
N GLN A 55 0.11 5.62 -1.12
CA GLN A 55 1.43 6.09 -0.70
C GLN A 55 1.48 7.62 -0.54
N GLU A 56 0.82 8.38 -1.41
CA GLU A 56 0.72 9.84 -1.27
C GLU A 56 -0.09 10.25 -0.05
N ILE A 57 -1.22 9.58 0.21
CA ILE A 57 -2.01 9.78 1.43
C ILE A 57 -1.17 9.41 2.65
N ALA A 58 -0.42 8.30 2.61
CA ALA A 58 0.47 7.90 3.69
C ALA A 58 1.52 8.96 4.01
N LYS A 59 2.13 9.58 2.99
CA LYS A 59 3.05 10.72 3.19
C LYS A 59 2.37 11.92 3.86
N ASP A 60 1.13 12.24 3.46
CA ASP A 60 0.40 13.33 4.08
C ASP A 60 0.01 13.07 5.55
N THR A 61 -0.03 11.82 6.01
CA THR A 61 -0.32 11.53 7.43
C THR A 61 0.77 12.04 8.39
N PHE A 62 1.94 12.42 7.89
CA PHE A 62 3.01 13.05 8.69
C PHE A 62 2.82 14.56 8.86
N ASP A 63 1.91 15.18 8.08
CA ASP A 63 1.59 16.59 8.14
C ASP A 63 0.48 16.83 9.17
N TYR A 64 0.73 17.75 10.11
CA TYR A 64 -0.16 18.02 11.24
C TYR A 64 -1.51 18.61 10.81
N GLU A 65 -1.56 19.40 9.72
CA GLU A 65 -2.77 20.07 9.27
C GLU A 65 -3.64 19.16 8.40
N LYS A 66 -3.00 18.27 7.63
CA LYS A 66 -3.68 17.32 6.74
C LYS A 66 -4.22 16.11 7.47
N TYR A 67 -3.50 15.62 8.48
CA TYR A 67 -3.84 14.39 9.19
C TYR A 67 -5.30 14.35 9.70
N PRO A 68 -5.83 15.39 10.40
CA PRO A 68 -7.22 15.37 10.88
C PRO A 68 -8.27 15.27 9.77
N GLN A 69 -7.96 15.78 8.57
CA GLN A 69 -8.85 15.72 7.42
C GLN A 69 -8.89 14.29 6.86
N ILE A 70 -7.73 13.64 6.77
CA ILE A 70 -7.59 12.26 6.29
C ILE A 70 -8.34 11.29 7.20
N THR A 71 -8.07 11.33 8.50
CA THR A 71 -8.69 10.42 9.47
C THR A 71 -10.19 10.61 9.52
N LYS A 72 -10.67 11.86 9.52
CA LYS A 72 -12.11 12.16 9.47
C LYS A 72 -12.80 11.49 8.27
N LEU A 73 -12.25 11.62 7.07
CA LEU A 73 -12.85 11.05 5.85
C LEU A 73 -12.86 9.52 5.88
N ILE A 74 -11.79 8.89 6.40
CA ILE A 74 -11.73 7.43 6.57
C ILE A 74 -12.83 6.96 7.52
N TRP A 75 -12.95 7.59 8.69
CA TRP A 75 -13.96 7.22 9.68
C TRP A 75 -15.39 7.45 9.16
N GLN A 76 -15.63 8.51 8.38
CA GLN A 76 -16.92 8.72 7.72
C GLN A 76 -17.26 7.62 6.70
N ALA A 77 -16.26 7.14 5.95
CA ALA A 77 -16.45 6.01 5.04
C ALA A 77 -16.75 4.71 5.79
N LEU A 78 -16.14 4.48 6.96
CA LEU A 78 -16.41 3.30 7.79
C LEU A 78 -17.80 3.31 8.44
N ASP A 79 -18.34 4.49 8.75
CA ASP A 79 -19.71 4.65 9.29
C ASP A 79 -20.80 4.66 8.20
N SER A 80 -20.41 4.46 6.93
CA SER A 80 -21.37 4.49 5.83
C SER A 80 -22.38 3.34 5.90
N PRO A 81 -23.61 3.54 5.40
CA PRO A 81 -24.67 2.53 5.47
C PRO A 81 -24.29 1.28 4.67
N GLY A 82 -24.89 0.12 5.01
CA GLY A 82 -24.56 -1.17 4.39
C GLY A 82 -24.58 -1.19 2.86
N ARG A 83 -25.49 -0.43 2.23
CA ARG A 83 -25.54 -0.26 0.76
C ARG A 83 -24.25 0.27 0.14
N ALA A 84 -23.46 1.02 0.91
CA ALA A 84 -22.18 1.58 0.53
C ALA A 84 -20.99 0.69 0.95
N TRP A 85 -21.19 -0.64 1.00
CA TRP A 85 -20.18 -1.63 1.39
C TRP A 85 -18.82 -1.48 0.70
N ARG A 86 -18.79 -0.98 -0.54
CA ARG A 86 -17.54 -0.71 -1.27
C ARG A 86 -16.73 0.42 -0.64
N SER A 87 -17.40 1.49 -0.20
CA SER A 87 -16.75 2.61 0.50
C SER A 87 -16.20 2.15 1.85
N VAL A 88 -16.99 1.36 2.60
CA VAL A 88 -16.55 0.75 3.87
C VAL A 88 -15.32 -0.14 3.66
N PHE A 89 -15.34 -1.02 2.65
CA PHE A 89 -14.22 -1.90 2.32
C PHE A 89 -12.95 -1.11 1.94
N LYS A 90 -13.10 -0.06 1.12
CA LYS A 90 -12.00 0.82 0.72
C LYS A 90 -11.46 1.63 1.91
N GLY A 91 -12.33 2.10 2.80
CA GLY A 91 -11.94 2.75 4.05
C GLY A 91 -11.10 1.83 4.93
N LEU A 92 -11.52 0.56 5.10
CA LEU A 92 -10.75 -0.43 5.86
C LEU A 92 -9.40 -0.73 5.19
N SER A 93 -9.38 -0.84 3.86
CA SER A 93 -8.16 -1.12 3.11
C SER A 93 -7.17 0.05 3.19
N LEU A 94 -7.67 1.28 3.09
CA LEU A 94 -6.85 2.49 3.26
C LEU A 94 -6.31 2.58 4.69
N LEU A 95 -7.15 2.34 5.71
CA LEU A 95 -6.70 2.35 7.11
C LEU A 95 -5.61 1.29 7.38
N GLU A 96 -5.80 0.05 6.90
CA GLU A 96 -4.78 -1.01 6.98
C GLU A 96 -3.46 -0.59 6.33
N PHE A 97 -3.54 0.03 5.15
CA PHE A 97 -2.36 0.53 4.46
C PHE A 97 -1.66 1.64 5.25
N LEU A 98 -2.42 2.59 5.80
CA LEU A 98 -1.85 3.68 6.59
C LEU A 98 -1.22 3.19 7.90
N VAL A 99 -1.75 2.13 8.52
CA VAL A 99 -1.09 1.47 9.66
C VAL A 99 0.28 0.91 9.28
N LYS A 100 0.43 0.42 8.03
CA LYS A 100 1.68 -0.16 7.51
C LYS A 100 2.67 0.87 6.94
N HIS A 101 2.20 2.03 6.47
CA HIS A 101 3.03 2.97 5.70
C HIS A 101 3.00 4.43 6.21
N GLY A 102 2.00 4.80 6.99
CA GLY A 102 1.79 6.16 7.48
C GLY A 102 2.53 6.50 8.78
N SER A 103 2.10 7.58 9.43
CA SER A 103 2.62 8.05 10.71
C SER A 103 2.14 7.19 11.89
N GLU A 104 2.90 7.20 13.00
CA GLU A 104 2.54 6.47 14.24
C GLU A 104 1.15 6.84 14.76
N ARG A 105 0.75 8.10 14.56
CA ARG A 105 -0.56 8.63 14.99
C ARG A 105 -1.73 7.84 14.40
N VAL A 106 -1.57 7.27 13.20
CA VAL A 106 -2.61 6.42 12.59
C VAL A 106 -2.87 5.18 13.45
N ILE A 107 -1.82 4.60 14.04
CA ILE A 107 -1.92 3.40 14.89
C ILE A 107 -2.65 3.72 16.18
N GLU A 108 -2.32 4.84 16.81
CA GLU A 108 -2.97 5.34 18.03
C GLU A 108 -4.47 5.57 17.77
N ASP A 109 -4.82 6.34 16.73
CA ASP A 109 -6.21 6.64 16.37
C ASP A 109 -7.02 5.38 16.00
N ALA A 110 -6.42 4.42 15.30
CA ALA A 110 -7.06 3.15 14.99
C ALA A 110 -7.31 2.30 16.25
N ARG A 111 -6.41 2.36 17.24
CA ARG A 111 -6.57 1.67 18.52
C ARG A 111 -7.68 2.26 19.37
N ASP A 112 -7.71 3.58 19.49
CA ASP A 112 -8.75 4.30 20.23
C ASP A 112 -10.16 3.99 19.67
N HIS A 113 -10.23 3.76 18.36
CA HIS A 113 -11.47 3.41 17.67
C HIS A 113 -11.64 1.92 17.35
N THR A 114 -10.89 1.02 18.00
CA THR A 114 -10.98 -0.43 17.75
C THR A 114 -12.39 -0.98 17.94
N HIS A 115 -13.19 -0.39 18.83
CA HIS A 115 -14.59 -0.76 19.03
C HIS A 115 -15.41 -0.61 17.73
N ARG A 116 -15.18 0.44 16.93
CA ARG A 116 -15.86 0.68 15.65
C ARG A 116 -15.47 -0.38 14.62
N LEU A 117 -14.18 -0.73 14.57
CA LEU A 117 -13.67 -1.80 13.70
C LEU A 117 -14.28 -3.16 14.05
N ARG A 118 -14.48 -3.44 15.35
CA ARG A 118 -15.13 -4.67 15.81
C ARG A 118 -16.60 -4.77 15.39
N LEU A 119 -17.33 -3.66 15.28
CA LEU A 119 -18.71 -3.67 14.77
C LEU A 119 -18.77 -4.16 13.32
N LEU A 120 -17.75 -3.84 12.51
CA LEU A 120 -17.66 -4.25 11.12
C LEU A 120 -17.40 -5.76 10.94
N LEU A 121 -17.03 -6.48 11.99
CA LEU A 121 -16.92 -7.95 11.97
C LEU A 121 -18.28 -8.63 11.74
N ASN A 122 -19.37 -7.96 12.11
CA ASN A 122 -20.74 -8.43 11.89
C ASN A 122 -21.43 -7.68 10.74
N PHE A 123 -20.66 -6.99 9.88
CA PHE A 123 -21.21 -6.25 8.75
C PHE A 123 -21.96 -7.18 7.80
N SER A 124 -23.21 -6.86 7.48
CA SER A 124 -24.06 -7.66 6.61
C SER A 124 -24.75 -6.75 5.59
N TYR A 125 -24.61 -7.10 4.31
CA TYR A 125 -25.33 -6.47 3.23
C TYR A 125 -25.51 -7.50 2.11
N SER A 126 -26.76 -7.75 1.73
CA SER A 126 -27.11 -8.65 0.63
C SER A 126 -27.68 -7.85 -0.52
N ASP A 127 -27.18 -8.11 -1.73
CA ASP A 127 -27.62 -7.47 -2.96
C ASP A 127 -27.92 -8.55 -4.00
N GLY A 128 -29.19 -8.66 -4.42
CA GLY A 128 -29.63 -9.72 -5.33
C GLY A 128 -29.43 -11.14 -4.78
N GLY A 129 -29.48 -11.33 -3.46
CA GLY A 129 -29.25 -12.63 -2.80
C GLY A 129 -27.78 -13.00 -2.61
N VAL A 130 -26.84 -12.14 -3.05
CA VAL A 130 -25.40 -12.33 -2.86
C VAL A 130 -24.93 -11.52 -1.66
N ASP A 131 -24.24 -12.18 -0.73
CA ASP A 131 -23.60 -11.49 0.40
C ASP A 131 -22.42 -10.65 -0.08
N ARG A 132 -22.57 -9.33 0.01
CA ARG A 132 -21.55 -8.33 -0.31
C ARG A 132 -20.77 -7.88 0.93
N GLY A 133 -21.17 -8.32 2.12
CA GLY A 133 -20.53 -8.00 3.38
C GLY A 133 -19.33 -8.88 3.73
N GLN A 134 -19.20 -10.07 3.14
CA GLN A 134 -18.12 -11.01 3.47
C GLN A 134 -16.72 -10.38 3.39
N GLY A 135 -16.41 -9.67 2.31
CA GLY A 135 -15.11 -9.01 2.16
C GLY A 135 -14.84 -7.92 3.21
N VAL A 136 -15.89 -7.19 3.63
CA VAL A 136 -15.78 -6.18 4.70
C VAL A 136 -15.45 -6.85 6.03
N ARG A 137 -16.13 -7.96 6.36
CA ARG A 137 -15.89 -8.71 7.60
C ARG A 137 -14.48 -9.29 7.64
N ASP A 138 -14.02 -9.89 6.54
CA ASP A 138 -12.67 -10.47 6.46
C ASP A 138 -11.58 -9.40 6.58
N LYS A 139 -11.77 -8.26 5.91
CA LYS A 139 -10.84 -7.13 5.99
C LYS A 139 -10.82 -6.50 7.39
N ALA A 140 -11.98 -6.34 8.03
CA ALA A 140 -12.08 -5.86 9.41
C ALA A 140 -11.36 -6.82 10.38
N ARG A 141 -11.50 -8.14 10.20
CA ARG A 141 -10.81 -9.15 11.02
C ARG A 141 -9.29 -9.01 10.91
N GLN A 142 -8.76 -8.92 9.69
CA GLN A 142 -7.33 -8.73 9.45
C GLN A 142 -6.80 -7.47 10.13
N LEU A 143 -7.55 -6.36 10.05
CA LEU A 143 -7.14 -5.10 10.67
C LEU A 143 -7.17 -5.16 12.20
N VAL A 144 -8.21 -5.75 12.79
CA VAL A 144 -8.29 -5.92 14.25
C VAL A 144 -7.17 -6.82 14.77
N GLU A 145 -6.84 -7.88 14.04
CA GLU A 145 -5.71 -8.77 14.36
C GLU A 145 -4.37 -8.02 14.26
N LEU A 146 -4.16 -7.24 13.20
CA LEU A 146 -2.97 -6.39 13.05
C LEU A 146 -2.81 -5.41 14.23
N LEU A 147 -3.89 -4.76 14.66
CA LEU A 147 -3.86 -3.77 15.74
C LEU A 147 -3.62 -4.39 17.13
N SER A 148 -3.83 -5.70 17.27
CA SER A 148 -3.73 -6.43 18.55
C SER A 148 -2.30 -6.53 19.09
N SER A 149 -1.28 -6.48 18.22
CA SER A 149 0.12 -6.67 18.59
C SER A 149 1.03 -5.59 18.03
N ASN A 150 1.78 -4.92 18.92
CA ASN A 150 2.80 -3.96 18.53
C ASN A 150 3.93 -4.59 17.72
N GLU A 151 4.27 -5.84 18.01
CA GLU A 151 5.34 -6.56 17.32
C GLU A 151 4.94 -6.83 15.88
N THR A 152 3.72 -7.33 15.65
CA THR A 152 3.18 -7.55 14.31
C THR A 152 3.16 -6.27 13.47
N ILE A 153 2.73 -5.14 14.05
CA ILE A 153 2.77 -3.85 13.35
C ILE A 153 4.20 -3.46 12.99
N ARG A 154 5.16 -3.59 13.92
CA ARG A 154 6.56 -3.26 13.67
C ARG A 154 7.14 -4.09 12.53
N GLU A 155 6.91 -5.40 12.53
CA GLU A 155 7.36 -6.29 11.46
C GLU A 155 6.77 -5.91 10.11
N GLU A 156 5.45 -5.69 10.04
CA GLU A 156 4.77 -5.31 8.80
C GLU A 156 5.29 -3.97 8.25
N ARG A 157 5.56 -2.99 9.12
CA ARG A 157 6.15 -1.70 8.72
C ARG A 157 7.59 -1.83 8.25
N GLN A 158 8.41 -2.67 8.89
CA GLN A 158 9.77 -2.95 8.43
C GLN A 158 9.78 -3.65 7.06
N LYS A 159 8.93 -4.66 6.86
CA LYS A 159 8.74 -5.34 5.57
C LYS A 159 8.31 -4.35 4.49
N ALA A 160 7.32 -3.51 4.78
CA ALA A 160 6.82 -2.45 3.90
C ALA A 160 7.92 -1.45 3.50
N GLN A 161 8.73 -1.01 4.46
CA GLN A 161 9.84 -0.09 4.21
C GLN A 161 10.94 -0.74 3.35
N ALA A 162 11.29 -2.00 3.64
CA ALA A 162 12.27 -2.75 2.85
C ALA A 162 11.81 -2.94 1.40
N LEU A 163 10.54 -3.26 1.17
CA LEU A 163 9.96 -3.39 -0.17
C LEU A 163 10.04 -2.06 -0.93
N ARG A 164 9.69 -0.94 -0.27
CA ARG A 164 9.78 0.40 -0.87
C ARG A 164 11.21 0.74 -1.30
N ASN A 165 12.19 0.45 -0.45
CA ASN A 165 13.59 0.75 -0.75
C ASN A 165 14.12 -0.06 -1.94
N LYS A 166 13.72 -1.33 -2.07
CA LYS A 166 14.10 -2.17 -3.22
C LYS A 166 13.57 -1.61 -4.55
N PHE A 167 12.32 -1.16 -4.59
CA PHE A 167 11.75 -0.59 -5.81
C PHE A 167 12.21 0.84 -6.09
N SER A 168 12.56 1.61 -5.05
CA SER A 168 13.13 2.95 -5.21
C SER A 168 14.59 2.95 -5.66
N GLY A 169 15.34 1.88 -5.40
CA GLY A 169 16.76 1.76 -5.75
C GLY A 169 17.05 1.32 -7.20
N ILE A 170 16.08 0.72 -7.88
CA ILE A 170 16.26 0.21 -9.26
C ILE A 170 16.26 1.34 -10.31
N SER A 171 15.79 2.54 -9.97
CA SER A 171 15.69 3.66 -10.91
C SER A 171 16.94 4.54 -11.01
N ASN A 172 18.00 4.28 -10.24
CA ASN A 172 19.19 5.16 -10.18
C ASN A 172 20.51 4.51 -10.62
N ASP A 173 20.51 3.24 -11.03
CA ASP A 173 21.74 2.49 -11.36
C ASP A 173 21.93 2.25 -12.87
N SER A 174 21.26 3.03 -13.73
CA SER A 174 21.34 2.91 -15.20
C SER A 174 22.02 4.08 -15.91
N TYR A 175 22.67 5.01 -15.19
CA TYR A 175 23.52 6.05 -15.79
C TYR A 175 24.83 6.28 -15.03
N SER A 176 25.64 5.24 -14.85
CA SER A 176 27.09 5.41 -14.66
C SER A 176 27.87 4.18 -15.14
N TYR A 177 27.67 3.77 -16.40
CA TYR A 177 28.63 2.90 -17.08
C TYR A 177 28.85 3.40 -18.51
N GLY A 178 29.95 4.12 -18.71
CA GLY A 178 30.44 4.50 -20.03
C GLY A 178 31.20 5.83 -20.03
N GLY A 179 32.49 5.81 -19.66
CA GLY A 179 33.31 7.01 -19.85
C GLY A 179 34.70 7.03 -19.21
N GLY A 180 35.60 6.11 -19.62
CA GLY A 180 37.01 6.40 -19.88
C GLY A 180 38.02 6.72 -18.75
N GLY A 181 39.25 6.23 -18.94
CA GLY A 181 40.46 6.92 -18.49
C GLY A 181 41.30 6.17 -17.47
N GLY A 182 42.43 5.63 -17.91
CA GLY A 182 43.37 4.87 -17.09
C GLY A 182 44.17 5.67 -16.06
N GLY A 183 44.92 4.94 -15.24
CA GLY A 183 45.84 5.52 -14.26
C GLY A 183 46.51 4.45 -13.42
N SER A 184 47.76 4.14 -13.77
CA SER A 184 48.66 3.20 -13.12
C SER A 184 49.25 3.77 -11.83
N TYR A 185 49.28 2.97 -10.75
CA TYR A 185 50.29 2.96 -9.67
C TYR A 185 50.08 1.62 -8.92
N GLY A 186 51.03 0.72 -8.69
CA GLY A 186 52.47 0.87 -8.52
C GLY A 186 52.80 0.91 -7.03
N GLY A 187 53.09 -0.25 -6.40
CA GLY A 187 53.69 -0.29 -5.06
C GLY A 187 53.50 -1.57 -4.24
N SER A 188 54.46 -2.49 -4.31
CA SER A 188 54.63 -3.70 -3.50
C SER A 188 55.04 -3.44 -2.04
N ARG A 189 54.77 -4.40 -1.13
CA ARG A 189 55.65 -4.98 -0.06
C ARG A 189 54.83 -6.01 0.78
N TYR A 190 55.18 -7.31 0.76
CA TYR A 190 55.94 -8.08 1.80
C TYR A 190 55.01 -8.51 2.97
N ASP A 191 54.72 -9.77 3.29
CA ASP A 191 55.50 -10.97 3.71
C ASP A 191 54.52 -12.18 3.59
N GLY A 192 54.84 -13.43 3.26
CA GLY A 192 56.01 -14.24 3.64
C GLY A 192 55.63 -15.26 4.71
N PHE A 193 55.15 -16.47 4.35
CA PHE A 193 55.38 -17.72 5.11
C PHE A 193 54.96 -18.93 4.27
N GLY A 194 55.95 -19.58 3.66
CA GLY A 194 55.85 -20.94 3.12
C GLY A 194 56.65 -21.88 4.02
N SER A 195 56.17 -23.11 4.17
CA SER A 195 56.97 -24.23 4.70
C SER A 195 56.39 -25.55 4.20
N ASP A 196 56.82 -25.95 3.00
CA ASP A 196 56.99 -27.36 2.65
C ASP A 196 58.29 -27.85 3.31
N PRO A 197 58.46 -29.15 3.66
CA PRO A 197 58.89 -30.08 2.61
C PRO A 197 58.61 -31.59 2.82
N ARG A 198 58.64 -32.30 1.68
CA ARG A 198 59.14 -33.68 1.43
C ARG A 198 58.13 -34.82 1.23
N GLY A 199 58.35 -35.53 0.12
CA GLY A 199 58.20 -36.99 0.01
C GLY A 199 57.11 -37.40 -0.97
N ALA A 200 57.36 -37.43 -2.28
CA ALA A 200 57.85 -38.61 -3.01
C ALA A 200 56.97 -39.86 -2.85
N ALA A 201 56.21 -40.22 -3.89
CA ALA A 201 56.30 -41.51 -4.60
C ALA A 201 55.05 -41.77 -5.46
N SER A 202 55.33 -42.16 -6.70
CA SER A 202 54.41 -42.71 -7.68
C SER A 202 53.91 -44.11 -7.25
N TYR A 203 52.62 -44.40 -7.45
CA TYR A 203 52.20 -45.76 -7.83
C TYR A 203 50.86 -45.76 -8.59
N SER A 204 50.79 -46.68 -9.53
CA SER A 204 49.83 -46.87 -10.59
C SER A 204 48.66 -47.79 -10.22
N ASP A 205 47.64 -47.74 -11.08
CA ASP A 205 46.72 -48.82 -11.47
C ASP A 205 45.58 -49.33 -10.55
N ARG A 206 44.37 -49.17 -11.10
CA ARG A 206 43.34 -50.20 -11.39
C ARG A 206 43.26 -51.46 -10.49
N PHE A 207 42.11 -51.68 -9.85
CA PHE A 207 41.12 -52.73 -10.20
C PHE A 207 39.92 -52.78 -9.23
N SER A 208 38.75 -53.02 -9.82
CA SER A 208 37.53 -53.72 -9.37
C SER A 208 37.25 -54.01 -7.89
N GLY A 209 36.01 -53.70 -7.50
CA GLY A 209 35.27 -54.22 -6.34
C GLY A 209 33.85 -53.69 -6.40
#